data_AF-A0A6F7VUS8-F1
#
_entry.id   AF-A0A6F7VUS8-F1
#
_cell.length_a   1.000
_cell.length_b   1.000
_cell.length_c   1.000
_cell.angle_alpha   90.00
_cell.angle_beta   90.00
_cell.angle_gamma   90.00
#
_symmetry.space_group_name_H-M   'P 1'
#
loop_
_entity.id
_entity.type
_entity.pdbx_description
1 polymer ?
#
loop_
_entity_poly.entity_id
_entity_poly.type
_entity_poly.pdbx_seq_one_letter_code
_entity_poly.pdbx_strand_id
1 'polypeptide(L)'
;MTDSIAAGLEDSLPLRSVEPGATFPGGTPHHFFMDRFSTAYRAEPTAFTEAAAGLRPSPRTVADAVEAGWIAEACTLSLHEHRPVGTEEVRKA
;
A
#
# COMPACT_ATOMS: atom_id res chain seq x y z
N MET A 1 4.53 -1.14 -26.97
CA MET A 1 5.31 -1.25 -25.72
C MET A 1 6.37 -2.31 -25.95
N THR A 2 7.63 -2.01 -25.65
CA THR A 2 8.78 -2.91 -25.90
C THR A 2 9.24 -3.64 -24.64
N ASP A 3 8.63 -3.33 -23.49
CA ASP A 3 8.95 -3.91 -22.20
C ASP A 3 7.69 -4.30 -21.40
N SER A 4 7.91 -5.11 -20.36
CA SER A 4 6.92 -5.44 -19.34
C SER A 4 7.58 -5.28 -17.99
N ILE A 5 6.96 -4.46 -17.13
CA ILE A 5 7.45 -4.19 -15.78
C ILE A 5 6.48 -4.80 -14.76
N ALA A 6 7.04 -5.40 -13.71
CA ALA A 6 6.25 -5.97 -12.61
C ALA A 6 6.93 -5.68 -11.28
N ALA A 7 6.14 -5.26 -10.29
CA ALA A 7 6.58 -5.11 -8.92
C ALA A 7 6.33 -6.40 -8.14
N GLY A 8 7.28 -6.81 -7.30
CA GLY A 8 7.16 -8.01 -6.47
C GLY A 8 7.57 -9.32 -7.16
N LEU A 9 8.27 -9.26 -8.30
CA LEU A 9 9.04 -10.39 -8.83
C LEU A 9 10.33 -10.55 -8.01
N GLU A 10 10.19 -11.05 -6.79
CA GLU A 10 11.29 -11.32 -5.87
C GLU A 10 11.25 -12.77 -5.35
N ASP A 11 12.26 -13.19 -4.59
CA ASP A 11 12.45 -14.60 -4.21
C ASP A 11 11.35 -15.16 -3.30
N SER A 12 10.63 -14.30 -2.59
CA SER A 12 9.50 -14.62 -1.71
C SER A 12 8.15 -14.55 -2.45
N LEU A 13 8.16 -14.36 -3.78
CA LEU A 13 6.96 -14.39 -4.61
C LEU A 13 6.24 -15.73 -4.39
N PRO A 14 4.93 -15.73 -4.03
CA PRO A 14 4.22 -16.97 -3.72
C PRO A 14 3.77 -17.73 -4.97
N LEU A 15 4.70 -17.91 -5.91
CA LEU A 15 4.55 -18.71 -7.12
C LEU A 15 5.66 -19.75 -7.18
N ARG A 16 5.33 -20.91 -7.72
CA ARG A 16 6.31 -21.96 -8.05
C ARG A 16 6.38 -22.09 -9.57
N SER A 17 7.56 -21.92 -10.14
CA SER A 17 7.77 -22.22 -11.56
C SER A 17 7.61 -23.71 -11.82
N VAL A 18 7.02 -24.06 -12.96
CA VAL A 18 6.89 -25.45 -13.44
C VAL A 18 7.86 -25.76 -14.59
N GLU A 19 8.66 -24.76 -15.00
CA GLU A 19 9.63 -24.90 -16.08
C GLU A 19 10.85 -25.73 -15.64
N PRO A 20 11.33 -26.68 -16.48
CA PRO A 20 12.51 -27.48 -16.15
C PRO A 20 13.74 -26.61 -15.87
N GLY A 21 14.37 -26.83 -14.71
CA GLY A 21 15.58 -26.11 -14.30
C GLY A 21 15.35 -24.71 -13.74
N ALA A 22 14.10 -24.24 -13.63
CA ALA A 22 13.81 -22.96 -12.99
C ALA A 22 14.15 -22.99 -11.48
N THR A 23 14.94 -22.02 -11.03
CA THR A 23 15.35 -21.86 -9.63
C THR A 23 14.65 -20.71 -8.92
N PHE A 24 14.05 -19.79 -9.67
CA PHE A 24 13.29 -18.66 -9.16
C PHE A 24 11.77 -19.01 -9.09
N PRO A 25 11.05 -18.57 -8.04
CA PRO A 25 11.55 -17.93 -6.82
C PRO A 25 12.23 -18.92 -5.87
N GLY A 26 13.35 -18.53 -5.26
CA GLY A 26 14.16 -19.41 -4.41
C GLY A 26 14.01 -19.21 -2.90
N GLY A 27 13.26 -18.19 -2.47
CA GLY A 27 13.11 -17.80 -1.07
C GLY A 27 11.90 -18.43 -0.38
N THR A 28 11.72 -18.08 0.89
CA THR A 28 10.50 -18.44 1.63
C THR A 28 9.34 -17.59 1.13
N PRO A 29 8.26 -18.17 0.60
CA PRO A 29 7.13 -17.41 0.11
C PRO A 29 6.51 -16.50 1.18
N HIS A 30 6.06 -15.31 0.77
CA HIS A 30 5.16 -14.51 1.61
C HIS A 30 3.88 -15.31 1.88
N HIS A 31 3.60 -15.58 3.14
CA HIS A 31 2.39 -16.32 3.55
C HIS A 31 1.23 -15.39 3.82
N PHE A 32 1.53 -14.18 4.30
CA PHE A 32 0.55 -13.15 4.60
C PHE A 32 1.02 -11.79 4.07
N PHE A 33 0.11 -10.85 3.83
CA PHE A 33 0.47 -9.54 3.31
C PHE A 33 1.45 -8.81 4.24
N MET A 34 1.36 -9.05 5.54
CA MET A 34 2.27 -8.45 6.52
C MET A 34 3.72 -8.93 6.35
N ASP A 35 3.96 -10.12 5.81
CA ASP A 35 5.32 -10.59 5.53
C ASP A 35 5.96 -9.70 4.47
N ARG A 36 5.20 -9.42 3.40
CA ARG A 36 5.57 -8.55 2.30
C ARG A 36 5.80 -7.10 2.74
N PHE A 37 4.99 -6.62 3.70
CA PHE A 37 5.04 -5.24 4.18
C PHE A 37 5.68 -5.09 5.56
N SER A 38 6.41 -6.11 6.02
CA SER A 38 6.94 -6.18 7.40
C SER A 38 7.82 -4.98 7.75
N THR A 39 8.63 -4.51 6.82
CA THR A 39 9.44 -3.29 6.97
C THR A 39 8.58 -2.05 7.22
N ALA A 40 7.54 -1.83 6.42
CA ALA A 40 6.64 -0.69 6.58
C ALA A 40 5.86 -0.79 7.89
N TYR A 41 5.37 -1.99 8.22
CA TYR A 41 4.62 -2.26 9.44
C TYR A 41 5.45 -2.08 10.72
N ARG A 42 6.78 -2.19 10.66
CA ARG A 42 7.66 -1.83 11.78
C ARG A 42 7.96 -0.34 11.81
N ALA A 43 8.14 0.28 10.65
CA ALA A 43 8.47 1.69 10.54
C ALA A 43 7.33 2.59 11.05
N GLU A 44 6.07 2.27 10.72
CA GLU A 44 4.92 3.10 11.09
C GLU A 44 4.68 3.18 12.61
N PRO A 45 4.57 2.08 13.37
CA PRO A 45 4.43 2.13 14.83
C PRO A 45 5.65 2.75 15.52
N THR A 46 6.86 2.51 15.00
CA THR A 46 8.08 3.15 15.53
C THR A 46 7.96 4.67 15.42
N ALA A 47 7.64 5.19 14.24
CA ALA A 47 7.45 6.61 14.02
C ALA A 47 6.30 7.19 14.87
N PHE A 48 5.22 6.42 15.05
CA PHE A 48 4.12 6.80 15.94
C PHE A 48 4.58 6.95 17.39
N THR A 49 5.32 5.97 17.94
CA THR A 49 5.81 6.04 19.32
C THR A 49 6.79 7.19 19.54
N GLU A 50 7.66 7.47 18.57
CA GLU A 50 8.58 8.61 18.62
C GLU A 50 7.81 9.95 18.62
N ALA A 51 6.75 10.06 17.80
CA ALA A 51 5.91 11.25 17.76
C ALA A 51 5.13 11.43 19.06
N ALA A 52 4.56 10.35 19.62
CA ALA A 52 3.86 10.37 20.90
C ALA A 52 4.78 10.76 22.07
N ALA A 53 6.06 10.38 22.01
CA ALA A 53 7.09 10.77 22.97
C ALA A 53 7.65 12.18 22.75
N GLY A 54 7.21 12.90 21.71
CA GLY A 54 7.72 14.23 21.37
C GLY A 54 9.14 14.24 20.77
N LEU A 55 9.66 13.08 20.35
CA LEU A 55 11.00 12.94 19.78
C LEU A 55 11.07 13.36 18.30
N ARG A 56 9.91 13.40 17.62
CA ARG A 56 9.79 13.85 16.23
C ARG A 56 8.38 14.41 15.96
N PRO A 57 8.22 15.28 14.95
CA PRO A 57 6.91 15.56 14.39
C PRO A 57 6.30 14.30 13.75
N SER A 58 4.98 14.19 13.77
CA SER A 58 4.31 13.09 13.06
C SER A 58 4.58 13.21 11.55
N PRO A 59 5.10 12.18 10.88
CA PRO A 59 5.27 12.19 9.42
C PRO A 59 3.93 12.13 8.67
N ARG A 60 2.85 11.74 9.37
CA ARG A 60 1.48 11.65 8.85
C ARG A 60 0.55 12.28 9.88
N THR A 61 0.02 13.45 9.57
CA THR A 61 -0.86 14.21 10.48
C THR A 61 -2.30 13.70 10.39
N VAL A 62 -3.14 14.12 11.34
CA VAL A 62 -4.59 13.87 11.27
C VAL A 62 -5.20 14.53 10.03
N ALA A 63 -4.71 15.71 9.64
CA ALA A 63 -5.15 16.37 8.41
C ALA A 63 -4.89 15.50 7.18
N ASP A 64 -3.69 14.89 7.07
CA ASP A 64 -3.38 13.98 5.97
C ASP A 64 -4.30 12.74 5.94
N ALA A 65 -4.70 12.24 7.11
CA ALA A 65 -5.63 11.13 7.21
C ALA A 65 -7.05 11.51 6.74
N VAL A 66 -7.51 12.72 7.08
CA VAL A 66 -8.79 13.26 6.59
C VAL A 66 -8.77 13.42 5.08
N GLU A 67 -7.69 13.96 4.51
CA GLU A 67 -7.50 14.10 3.06
C GLU A 67 -7.57 12.75 2.33
N ALA A 68 -6.94 11.71 2.88
CA ALA A 68 -7.03 10.35 2.34
C ALA A 68 -8.45 9.77 2.43
N GLY A 69 -9.19 10.09 3.50
CA GLY A 69 -10.60 9.73 3.65
C GLY A 69 -11.47 10.33 2.54
N TRP A 70 -11.28 11.61 2.22
CA TRP A 70 -12.04 12.25 1.13
C TRP A 70 -11.77 11.63 -0.25
N ILE A 71 -10.55 11.16 -0.49
CA ILE A 71 -10.22 10.40 -1.70
C ILE A 71 -11.01 9.09 -1.74
N ALA A 72 -11.10 8.37 -0.61
CA ALA A 72 -11.84 7.11 -0.53
C ALA A 72 -13.36 7.33 -0.75
N GLU A 73 -13.94 8.39 -0.21
CA GLU A 73 -15.34 8.76 -0.46
C GLU A 73 -15.59 9.07 -1.94
N ALA A 74 -14.71 9.86 -2.56
CA ALA A 74 -14.81 10.15 -3.99
C ALA A 74 -14.68 8.90 -4.86
N CYS A 75 -13.78 7.97 -4.52
CA CYS A 75 -13.67 6.68 -5.19
C CYS A 75 -14.94 5.84 -5.04
N THR A 76 -15.56 5.85 -3.85
CA THR A 76 -16.79 5.11 -3.58
C THR A 76 -17.96 5.67 -4.37
N LEU A 77 -18.11 7.00 -4.42
CA LEU A 77 -19.14 7.64 -5.24
C LEU A 77 -18.91 7.38 -6.75
N SER A 78 -17.66 7.50 -7.21
CA SER A 78 -17.25 7.19 -8.58
C SER A 78 -17.62 5.76 -9.00
N LEU A 79 -17.40 4.78 -8.11
CA LEU A 79 -17.78 3.39 -8.33
C LEU A 79 -19.29 3.25 -8.59
N HIS A 80 -20.12 3.93 -7.80
CA HIS A 80 -21.58 3.84 -7.91
C HIS A 80 -22.15 4.62 -9.11
N GLU A 81 -21.56 5.77 -9.45
CA GLU A 81 -22.05 6.63 -10.53
C GLU A 81 -21.40 6.35 -11.89
N HIS A 82 -20.40 5.47 -11.93
CA HIS A 82 -19.66 5.13 -13.15
C HIS A 82 -19.09 6.35 -13.89
N ARG A 83 -18.66 7.37 -13.14
CA ARG A 83 -18.01 8.58 -13.67
C ARG A 83 -16.89 9.05 -12.75
N PRO A 84 -15.88 9.78 -13.26
CA PRO A 84 -14.94 10.48 -12.40
C PRO A 84 -15.66 11.42 -11.43
N VAL A 85 -15.22 11.41 -10.16
CA VAL A 85 -15.71 12.27 -9.07
C VAL A 85 -14.51 12.93 -8.40
N GLY A 86 -14.56 14.26 -8.27
CA GLY A 86 -13.56 15.02 -7.53
C GLY A 86 -13.82 15.02 -6.02
N THR A 87 -12.78 15.16 -5.20
CA THR A 87 -12.91 15.25 -3.73
C THR A 87 -13.75 16.44 -3.27
N GLU A 88 -13.79 17.53 -4.05
CA GLU A 88 -14.63 18.71 -3.77
C GLU A 88 -16.13 18.43 -3.83
N GLU A 89 -16.57 17.41 -4.56
CA GLU A 89 -17.98 17.02 -4.65
C GLU A 89 -18.45 16.36 -3.34
N VAL A 90 -17.62 15.49 -2.76
CA VAL A 90 -17.93 14.74 -1.53
C VAL A 90 -17.69 15.52 -0.24
N ARG A 91 -16.87 16.58 -0.27
CA ARG A 91 -16.68 17.49 0.89
C ARG A 91 -17.88 18.40 1.16
N LYS A 92 -18.73 18.60 0.15
CA LYS A 92 -19.88 19.52 0.19
C LYS A 92 -21.19 18.81 0.54
N ALA A 93 -21.18 17.47 0.57
CA ALA A 93 -22.31 16.63 0.96
C ALA A 93 -22.43 16.55 2.48
#